data_AF-A0A8H7CKJ7-F1
#
_entry.id   AF-A0A8H7CKJ7-F1
#
_cell.length_a   1.000
_cell.length_b   1.000
_cell.length_c   1.000
_cell.angle_alpha   90.00
_cell.angle_beta   90.00
_cell.angle_gamma   90.00
#
_symmetry.space_group_name_H-M   'P 1'
#
loop_
_entity.id
_entity.type
_entity.pdbx_description
1 polymer ?
#
loop_
_entity_poly.entity_id
_entity_poly.type
_entity_poly.pdbx_seq_one_letter_code
_entity_poly.pdbx_strand_id
1 'polypeptide(L)'
;MSLQLLQTKLKTASAEYQKLQADLANVVAARQRLDAQLSENDLVKKEFAQLAPDNIVYKQIGPVLVKQDQAEAKSNVETRLEFIKGEIKRVEAQLQDIESKSDIKKNEARRVSHPALFTTNIDLCVQLVEIQAALQQAAQQTGAAASGASLPSLGGVMRDNLVEM
;
A
#
# COMPACT_ATOMS: atom_id res chain seq x y z
N MET A 1 -23.12 -3.59 36.99
CA MET A 1 -21.78 -3.12 36.55
C MET A 1 -21.70 -1.62 36.82
N SER A 2 -20.62 -1.12 37.43
CA SER A 2 -20.43 0.32 37.66
C SER A 2 -20.02 1.02 36.37
N LEU A 3 -20.53 2.25 36.15
CA LEU A 3 -20.25 3.08 34.97
C LEU A 3 -18.73 3.27 34.70
N GLN A 4 -17.96 3.41 35.77
CA GLN A 4 -16.50 3.55 35.71
C GLN A 4 -15.80 2.32 35.10
N LEU A 5 -16.28 1.11 35.40
CA LEU A 5 -15.72 -0.11 34.83
C LEU A 5 -15.96 -0.17 33.31
N LEU A 6 -17.12 0.30 32.86
CA LEU A 6 -17.48 0.33 31.44
C LEU A 6 -16.62 1.36 30.68
N GLN A 7 -16.43 2.56 31.23
CA GLN A 7 -15.58 3.59 30.66
C GLN A 7 -14.12 3.14 30.53
N THR A 8 -13.58 2.49 31.57
CA THR A 8 -12.21 1.95 31.53
C THR A 8 -12.06 0.87 30.47
N LYS A 9 -13.02 -0.07 30.36
CA LYS A 9 -13.01 -1.11 29.33
C LYS A 9 -13.04 -0.53 27.91
N LEU A 10 -13.88 0.48 27.68
CA LEU A 10 -13.96 1.15 26.38
C LEU A 10 -12.65 1.85 26.03
N LYS A 11 -12.06 2.58 26.99
CA LYS A 11 -10.79 3.30 26.80
C LYS A 11 -9.64 2.35 26.47
N THR A 12 -9.53 1.24 27.20
CA THR A 12 -8.51 0.21 26.93
C THR A 12 -8.70 -0.44 25.56
N ALA A 13 -9.93 -0.85 25.23
CA ALA A 13 -10.24 -1.44 23.92
C ALA A 13 -9.94 -0.48 22.77
N SER A 14 -10.25 0.81 22.92
CA SER A 14 -9.93 1.84 21.92
C SER A 14 -8.42 2.03 21.74
N ALA A 15 -7.64 2.05 22.82
CA ALA A 15 -6.18 2.18 22.74
C ALA A 15 -5.52 0.96 22.09
N GLU A 16 -6.00 -0.24 22.42
CA GLU A 16 -5.55 -1.49 21.80
C GLU A 16 -5.89 -1.54 20.30
N TYR A 17 -7.09 -1.10 19.93
CA TYR A 17 -7.50 -1.05 18.53
C TYR A 17 -6.70 -0.03 17.70
N GLN A 18 -6.39 1.14 18.28
CA GLN A 18 -5.50 2.12 17.64
C GLN A 18 -4.09 1.56 17.42
N LYS A 19 -3.57 0.80 18.40
CA LYS A 19 -2.28 0.12 18.25
C LYS A 19 -2.33 -0.93 17.14
N LEU A 20 -3.36 -1.77 17.10
CA LEU A 20 -3.53 -2.78 16.04
C LEU A 20 -3.61 -2.15 14.64
N GLN A 21 -4.26 -0.98 14.50
CA GLN A 21 -4.29 -0.24 13.23
C GLN A 21 -2.91 0.27 12.81
N ALA A 22 -2.12 0.80 13.76
CA ALA A 22 -0.77 1.26 13.47
C ALA A 22 0.14 0.07 13.07
N ASP A 23 0.04 -1.04 13.80
CA ASP A 23 0.77 -2.28 13.50
C ASP A 23 0.38 -2.83 12.12
N LEU A 24 -0.92 -2.82 11.78
CA LEU A 24 -1.41 -3.21 10.45
C LEU A 24 -0.78 -2.36 9.34
N ALA A 25 -0.78 -1.04 9.48
CA ALA A 25 -0.18 -0.13 8.50
C ALA A 25 1.31 -0.41 8.28
N ASN A 26 2.04 -0.70 9.37
CA ASN A 26 3.46 -1.05 9.30
C ASN A 26 3.70 -2.38 8.57
N VAL A 27 2.91 -3.41 8.88
CA VAL A 27 3.01 -4.74 8.25
C VAL A 27 2.64 -4.68 6.77
N VAL A 28 1.61 -3.92 6.39
CA VAL A 28 1.24 -3.70 4.98
C VAL A 28 2.36 -2.98 4.23
N ALA A 29 2.95 -1.93 4.80
CA ALA A 29 4.08 -1.23 4.18
C ALA A 29 5.31 -2.15 4.03
N ALA A 30 5.59 -2.99 5.03
CA ALA A 30 6.66 -3.99 4.95
C ALA A 30 6.38 -5.01 3.83
N ARG A 31 5.14 -5.48 3.70
CA ARG A 31 4.73 -6.39 2.64
C ARG A 31 4.97 -5.81 1.24
N GLN A 32 4.49 -4.60 1.00
CA GLN A 32 4.65 -3.93 -0.30
C GLN A 32 6.13 -3.77 -0.67
N ARG A 33 7.00 -3.46 0.30
CA ARG A 33 8.45 -3.37 0.07
C ARG A 33 9.06 -4.72 -0.30
N LEU A 34 8.66 -5.79 0.39
CA LEU A 34 9.13 -7.15 0.09
C LEU A 34 8.66 -7.62 -1.29
N ASP A 35 7.43 -7.29 -1.70
CA ASP A 35 6.91 -7.62 -3.03
C ASP A 35 7.69 -6.90 -4.14
N ALA A 36 8.02 -5.62 -3.94
CA ALA A 36 8.87 -4.88 -4.87
C ALA A 36 10.27 -5.52 -4.99
N GLN A 37 10.90 -5.86 -3.85
CA GLN A 37 12.19 -6.55 -3.83
C GLN A 37 12.13 -7.92 -4.50
N LEU A 38 11.05 -8.68 -4.29
CA LEU A 38 10.86 -9.98 -4.92
C LEU A 38 10.80 -9.84 -6.43
N SER A 39 9.98 -8.92 -6.95
CA SER A 39 9.84 -8.70 -8.38
C SER A 39 11.14 -8.27 -9.05
N GLU A 40 11.92 -7.39 -8.40
CA GLU A 40 13.23 -6.95 -8.90
C GLU A 40 14.22 -8.12 -8.97
N ASN A 41 14.31 -8.92 -7.91
CA ASN A 41 15.24 -10.06 -7.87
C ASN A 41 14.81 -11.20 -8.80
N ASP A 42 13.51 -11.41 -8.99
CA ASP A 42 13.01 -12.38 -9.97
C ASP A 42 13.32 -11.93 -11.40
N LEU A 43 13.27 -10.63 -11.69
CA LEU A 43 13.72 -10.08 -12.97
C LEU A 43 15.22 -10.31 -13.15
N VAL A 44 16.04 -9.99 -12.15
CA VAL A 44 17.49 -10.25 -12.20
C VAL A 44 17.79 -11.72 -12.45
N LYS A 45 17.08 -12.65 -11.78
CA LYS A 45 17.22 -14.09 -12.03
C LYS A 45 16.90 -14.47 -13.49
N LYS A 46 15.88 -13.86 -14.10
CA LYS A 46 15.53 -14.08 -15.52
C LYS A 46 16.62 -13.54 -16.46
N GLU A 47 17.19 -12.38 -16.16
CA GLU A 47 18.32 -11.83 -16.93
C GLU A 47 19.54 -12.77 -16.84
N PHE A 48 19.84 -13.29 -15.65
CA PHE A 48 20.92 -14.27 -15.46
C PHE A 48 20.71 -15.58 -16.24
N ALA A 49 19.47 -15.96 -16.53
CA ALA A 49 19.15 -17.15 -17.32
C ALA A 49 19.43 -16.95 -18.82
N GLN A 50 19.48 -15.69 -19.29
CA GLN A 50 19.78 -15.35 -20.68
C GLN A 50 21.29 -15.18 -20.94
N LEU A 51 22.11 -15.11 -19.88
CA LEU A 51 23.56 -14.96 -20.01
C LEU A 51 24.22 -16.26 -20.51
N ALA A 52 25.10 -16.12 -21.50
CA ALA A 52 25.97 -17.19 -21.94
C ALA A 52 27.06 -17.49 -20.88
N PRO A 53 27.64 -18.71 -20.86
CA PRO A 53 28.60 -19.13 -19.85
C PRO A 53 29.95 -18.42 -19.93
N ASP A 54 30.27 -17.78 -21.06
CA ASP A 54 31.47 -16.99 -21.30
C ASP A 54 31.31 -15.51 -20.89
N ASN A 55 30.10 -15.07 -20.56
CA ASN A 55 29.85 -13.69 -20.12
C ASN A 55 30.50 -13.41 -18.76
N ILE A 56 31.24 -12.30 -18.68
CA ILE A 56 31.89 -11.86 -17.45
C ILE A 56 30.91 -11.02 -16.61
N VAL A 57 30.69 -11.43 -15.37
CA VAL A 57 29.84 -10.72 -14.41
C VAL A 57 30.69 -9.83 -13.51
N TYR A 58 30.24 -8.60 -13.28
CA TYR A 58 30.86 -7.66 -12.36
C TYR A 58 29.86 -7.24 -11.29
N LYS A 59 30.31 -7.16 -10.04
CA LYS A 59 29.56 -6.61 -8.91
C LYS A 59 30.05 -5.21 -8.60
N GLN A 60 29.13 -4.25 -8.52
CA GLN A 60 29.45 -2.90 -8.10
C GLN A 60 29.56 -2.82 -6.58
N ILE A 61 30.69 -2.29 -6.10
CA ILE A 61 30.95 -2.01 -4.68
C ILE A 61 31.43 -0.56 -4.59
N GLY A 62 30.52 0.34 -4.23
CA GLY A 62 30.78 1.78 -4.22
C GLY A 62 31.17 2.30 -5.62
N PRO A 63 32.32 2.97 -5.79
CA PRO A 63 32.76 3.47 -7.09
C PRO A 63 33.49 2.42 -7.95
N VAL A 64 33.65 1.17 -7.48
CA VAL A 64 34.48 0.15 -8.14
C VAL A 64 33.64 -1.04 -8.62
N LEU A 65 34.04 -1.64 -9.74
CA LEU A 65 33.50 -2.91 -10.26
C LEU A 65 34.47 -4.05 -9.95
N VAL A 66 33.98 -5.09 -9.29
CA VAL A 66 34.76 -6.28 -8.95
C VAL A 66 34.25 -7.46 -9.77
N LYS A 67 35.14 -8.16 -10.47
CA LYS A 67 34.79 -9.36 -11.23
C LYS A 67 34.28 -10.43 -10.26
N GLN A 68 33.13 -11.03 -10.58
CA GLN A 68 32.53 -12.08 -9.78
C GLN A 68 32.26 -13.31 -10.65
N ASP A 69 32.38 -14.48 -10.04
CA ASP A 69 32.01 -15.73 -10.70
C ASP A 69 30.50 -15.77 -10.99
N GLN A 70 30.14 -16.26 -12.17
CA GLN A 70 28.75 -16.27 -12.61
C GLN A 70 27.90 -17.26 -11.80
N ALA A 71 28.45 -18.41 -11.41
CA ALA A 71 27.72 -19.39 -10.61
C ALA A 71 27.51 -18.88 -9.18
N GLU A 72 28.52 -18.22 -8.60
CA GLU A 72 28.39 -17.55 -7.30
C GLU A 72 27.35 -16.43 -7.34
N ALA A 73 27.35 -15.59 -8.38
CA ALA A 73 26.37 -14.54 -8.55
C ALA A 73 24.94 -15.09 -8.65
N LYS A 74 24.73 -16.16 -9.41
CA LYS A 74 23.43 -16.85 -9.52
C LYS A 74 22.97 -17.41 -8.17
N SER A 75 23.83 -18.13 -7.45
CA SER A 75 23.53 -18.69 -6.14
C SER A 75 23.15 -17.61 -5.11
N ASN A 76 23.82 -16.46 -5.15
CA ASN A 76 23.51 -15.32 -4.29
C ASN A 76 22.12 -14.74 -4.57
N VAL A 77 21.72 -14.62 -5.83
CA VAL A 77 20.37 -14.16 -6.21
C VAL A 77 19.31 -15.17 -5.76
N GLU A 78 19.57 -16.47 -5.91
CA GLU A 78 18.65 -17.52 -5.47
C GLU A 78 18.46 -17.54 -3.96
N THR A 79 19.55 -17.49 -3.20
CA THR A 79 19.50 -17.40 -1.73
C THR A 79 18.74 -16.16 -1.28
N ARG A 80 18.91 -15.02 -1.98
CA ARG A 80 18.19 -13.78 -1.70
C ARG A 80 16.68 -13.94 -1.94
N LEU A 81 16.29 -14.58 -3.05
CA LEU A 81 14.89 -14.86 -3.37
C LEU A 81 14.24 -15.77 -2.31
N GLU A 82 14.93 -16.82 -1.86
CA GLU A 82 14.44 -17.71 -0.82
C GLU A 82 14.21 -16.98 0.50
N PHE A 83 15.17 -16.13 0.90
CA PHE A 83 15.03 -15.29 2.09
C PHE A 83 13.82 -14.36 1.99
N ILE A 84 13.66 -13.64 0.88
CA ILE A 84 12.54 -12.71 0.66
C ILE A 84 11.20 -13.47 0.70
N LYS A 85 11.11 -14.63 0.04
CA LYS A 85 9.90 -15.48 0.08
C LYS A 85 9.58 -15.98 1.49
N GLY A 86 10.61 -16.28 2.29
CA GLY A 86 10.45 -16.65 3.69
C GLY A 86 9.89 -15.50 4.55
N GLU A 87 10.43 -14.29 4.37
CA GLU A 87 9.95 -13.10 5.07
C GLU A 87 8.54 -12.70 4.66
N ILE A 88 8.21 -12.80 3.37
CA ILE A 88 6.85 -12.63 2.83
C ILE A 88 5.83 -13.49 3.59
N LYS A 89 6.12 -14.78 3.78
CA LYS A 89 5.26 -15.70 4.54
C LYS A 89 5.12 -15.32 6.02
N ARG A 90 6.20 -14.84 6.64
CA ARG A 90 6.17 -14.36 8.03
C ARG A 90 5.30 -13.12 8.17
N VAL A 91 5.44 -12.17 7.25
CA VAL A 91 4.63 -10.95 7.22
C VAL A 91 3.16 -11.25 6.94
N GLU A 92 2.85 -12.22 6.06
CA GLU A 92 1.49 -12.73 5.85
C GLU A 92 0.88 -13.31 7.13
N ALA A 93 1.64 -14.14 7.85
CA ALA A 93 1.17 -14.71 9.11
C ALA A 93 0.91 -13.61 10.17
N GLN A 94 1.76 -12.59 10.22
CA GLN A 94 1.54 -11.42 11.09
C GLN A 94 0.29 -10.63 10.69
N LEU A 95 0.06 -10.44 9.40
CA LEU A 95 -1.14 -9.76 8.89
C LEU A 95 -2.40 -10.50 9.33
N GLN A 96 -2.45 -11.82 9.14
CA GLN A 96 -3.59 -12.65 9.51
C GLN A 96 -3.86 -12.65 11.02
N ASP A 97 -2.81 -12.65 11.85
CA ASP A 97 -2.92 -12.55 13.30
C ASP A 97 -3.46 -11.17 13.74
N ILE A 98 -2.99 -10.08 13.12
CA ILE A 98 -3.49 -8.73 13.39
C ILE A 98 -4.95 -8.59 12.98
N GLU A 99 -5.34 -9.10 11.81
CA GLU A 99 -6.72 -9.11 11.34
C GLU A 99 -7.63 -9.88 12.30
N SER A 100 -7.22 -11.09 12.71
CA SER A 100 -7.97 -11.92 13.67
C SER A 100 -8.15 -11.22 15.01
N LYS A 101 -7.09 -10.58 15.53
CA LYS A 101 -7.14 -9.81 16.78
C LYS A 101 -8.03 -8.58 16.64
N SER A 102 -7.96 -7.89 15.50
CA SER A 102 -8.79 -6.73 15.19
C SER A 102 -10.27 -7.10 15.18
N ASP A 103 -10.64 -8.22 14.54
CA ASP A 103 -12.02 -8.71 14.49
C ASP A 103 -12.56 -9.11 15.86
N ILE A 104 -11.75 -9.77 16.68
CA ILE A 104 -12.12 -10.10 18.07
C ILE A 104 -12.39 -8.82 18.86
N LYS A 105 -11.48 -7.84 18.81
CA LYS A 105 -11.62 -6.57 19.53
C LYS A 105 -12.81 -5.76 19.05
N LYS A 106 -13.08 -5.75 17.74
CA LYS A 106 -14.25 -5.12 17.15
C LYS A 106 -15.54 -5.79 17.62
N ASN A 107 -15.57 -7.11 17.72
CA ASN A 107 -16.72 -7.85 18.23
C ASN A 107 -16.93 -7.69 19.74
N GLU A 108 -15.86 -7.62 20.53
CA GLU A 108 -15.92 -7.29 21.96
C GLU A 108 -16.48 -5.88 22.18
N ALA A 109 -15.96 -4.88 21.45
CA ALA A 109 -16.46 -3.51 21.49
C ALA A 109 -17.95 -3.45 21.10
N ARG A 110 -18.35 -4.17 20.04
CA ARG A 110 -19.75 -4.28 19.61
C ARG A 110 -20.63 -4.87 20.71
N ARG A 111 -20.20 -5.94 21.38
CA ARG A 111 -20.96 -6.61 22.45
C ARG A 111 -21.10 -5.74 23.70
N VAL A 112 -20.06 -5.01 24.07
CA VAL A 112 -20.10 -4.05 25.18
C VAL A 112 -21.04 -2.88 24.86
N SER A 113 -21.13 -2.50 23.58
CA SER A 113 -22.03 -1.45 23.10
C SER A 113 -23.51 -1.88 22.95
N HIS A 114 -23.82 -3.19 22.91
CA HIS A 114 -25.13 -3.65 22.40
C HIS A 114 -26.30 -3.77 23.40
N PRO A 115 -26.18 -3.86 24.74
CA PRO A 115 -27.39 -3.96 25.56
C PRO A 115 -27.99 -2.61 25.98
N ALA A 116 -27.38 -1.46 25.67
CA ALA A 116 -27.94 -0.15 26.04
C ALA A 116 -27.42 0.94 25.11
N LEU A 117 -28.30 1.90 24.76
CA LEU A 117 -28.08 3.14 23.97
C LEU A 117 -28.27 2.91 22.44
N PHE A 118 -29.32 3.40 21.78
CA PHE A 118 -29.87 4.75 21.85
C PHE A 118 -28.76 5.79 21.92
N THR A 119 -28.10 6.05 20.80
CA THR A 119 -27.66 7.39 20.31
C THR A 119 -26.67 7.25 19.16
N THR A 120 -27.17 6.87 17.98
CA THR A 120 -27.11 7.61 16.70
C THR A 120 -26.08 8.73 16.41
N ASN A 121 -25.16 9.13 17.31
CA ASN A 121 -24.16 10.18 17.07
C ASN A 121 -22.77 9.63 16.69
N ILE A 122 -22.38 8.44 17.14
CA ILE A 122 -21.06 7.88 16.79
C ILE A 122 -21.06 7.30 15.38
N ASP A 123 -22.12 6.61 14.94
CA ASP A 123 -22.22 6.15 13.55
C ASP A 123 -22.30 7.33 12.57
N LEU A 124 -22.94 8.44 12.96
CA LEU A 124 -22.95 9.67 12.16
C LEU A 124 -21.57 10.33 12.10
N CYS A 125 -20.80 10.30 13.19
CA CYS A 125 -19.43 10.80 13.21
C CYS A 125 -18.47 9.93 12.38
N VAL A 126 -18.60 8.60 12.43
CA VAL A 126 -17.76 7.70 11.61
C VAL A 126 -18.09 7.86 10.13
N GLN A 127 -19.39 7.95 9.78
CA GLN A 127 -19.80 8.24 8.40
C GLN A 127 -19.38 9.65 7.93
N LEU A 128 -19.43 10.67 8.79
CA LEU A 128 -18.97 12.02 8.45
C LEU A 128 -17.45 12.07 8.21
N VAL A 129 -16.64 11.34 8.98
CA VAL A 129 -15.19 11.28 8.78
C VAL A 129 -14.85 10.56 7.46
N GLU A 130 -15.56 9.48 7.12
CA GLU A 130 -15.38 8.77 5.85
C GLU A 130 -15.80 9.61 4.64
N ILE A 131 -16.91 10.35 4.73
CA ILE A 131 -17.38 11.26 3.67
C ILE A 131 -16.41 12.45 3.50
N GLN A 132 -15.85 12.98 4.60
CA GLN A 132 -14.87 14.08 4.54
C GLN A 132 -13.55 13.64 3.91
N ALA A 133 -13.10 12.41 4.19
CA ALA A 133 -11.93 11.82 3.56
C ALA A 133 -12.15 11.57 2.05
N ALA A 134 -13.34 11.13 1.65
CA ALA A 134 -13.70 10.95 0.23
C ALA A 134 -13.75 12.29 -0.54
N LEU A 135 -14.27 13.37 0.07
CA LEU A 135 -14.29 14.71 -0.55
C LEU A 135 -12.88 15.29 -0.75
N GLN A 136 -11.95 15.06 0.18
CA GLN A 136 -10.55 15.51 0.03
C GLN A 136 -9.82 14.77 -1.09
N GLN A 137 -10.10 13.48 -1.29
CA GLN A 137 -9.55 12.69 -2.40
C GLN A 137 -10.11 13.14 -3.76
N ALA A 138 -11.40 13.48 -3.83
CA ALA A 138 -12.02 14.02 -5.05
C ALA A 138 -11.44 15.40 -5.43
N ALA A 139 -11.19 16.27 -4.46
CA ALA A 139 -10.60 17.60 -4.70
C ALA A 139 -9.15 17.55 -5.26
N GLN A 140 -8.39 16.51 -4.93
CA GLN A 140 -7.03 16.30 -5.47
C GLN A 140 -7.04 15.80 -6.93
N GLN A 141 -8.12 15.16 -7.39
CA GLN A 141 -8.24 14.67 -8.77
C GLN A 141 -8.68 15.76 -9.75
N THR A 142 -9.43 16.78 -9.30
CA THR A 142 -9.85 17.91 -10.16
C THR A 142 -8.74 18.92 -10.46
N GLY A 143 -7.60 18.84 -9.78
CA GLY A 143 -6.44 19.69 -10.05
C GLY A 143 -5.59 19.29 -11.26
N ALA A 144 -5.83 18.12 -11.87
CA ALA A 144 -5.03 17.62 -12.99
C ALA A 144 -5.69 17.77 -14.38
N ALA A 145 -6.93 18.27 -14.46
CA ALA A 145 -7.67 18.39 -15.72
C ALA A 145 -7.80 19.84 -16.23
N ALA A 146 -7.03 20.79 -15.69
CA ALA A 146 -7.01 22.20 -16.12
C ALA A 146 -5.69 22.58 -16.81
N SER A 147 -5.26 21.81 -17.79
CA SER A 147 -4.36 22.30 -18.84
C SER A 147 -4.77 21.74 -20.19
N GLY A 148 -5.93 22.17 -20.70
CA GLY A 148 -6.30 21.91 -22.08
C GLY A 148 -7.79 21.88 -22.32
N ALA A 149 -8.39 23.04 -22.58
CA ALA A 149 -9.53 23.23 -23.49
C ALA A 149 -10.01 24.69 -23.43
N SER A 150 -9.44 25.55 -24.28
CA SER A 150 -10.12 26.77 -24.71
C SER A 150 -11.35 26.37 -25.55
N LEU A 151 -12.55 26.65 -25.06
CA LEU A 151 -13.81 26.43 -25.76
C LEU A 151 -13.95 27.35 -27.00
N PRO A 152 -14.68 26.92 -28.05
CA PRO A 152 -14.79 27.65 -29.31
C PRO A 152 -15.92 28.70 -29.26
N SER A 153 -15.63 29.93 -29.72
CA SER A 153 -16.66 30.92 -30.04
C SER A 153 -17.10 30.79 -31.49
N LEU A 154 -18.38 30.48 -31.66
CA LEU A 154 -19.10 30.53 -32.93
C LEU A 154 -19.33 31.98 -33.37
N GLY A 155 -19.00 32.27 -34.63
CA GLY A 155 -19.65 33.32 -35.43
C GLY A 155 -18.71 34.29 -36.14
N GLY A 156 -18.59 34.15 -37.47
CA GLY A 156 -18.07 35.24 -38.31
C GLY A 156 -17.42 34.87 -39.65
N VAL A 157 -18.23 34.43 -40.62
CA VAL A 157 -18.24 34.90 -42.04
C VAL A 157 -16.89 35.02 -42.81
N MET A 158 -16.76 34.12 -43.80
CA MET A 158 -16.13 34.26 -45.14
C MET A 158 -14.65 34.69 -45.25
N ARG A 159 -13.83 33.84 -45.88
CA ARG A 159 -13.45 33.94 -47.32
C ARG A 159 -12.42 32.87 -47.70
N ASP A 160 -12.72 32.20 -48.81
CA ASP A 160 -11.84 31.63 -49.84
C ASP A 160 -10.31 31.64 -49.59
N ASN A 161 -9.68 30.46 -49.62
CA ASN A 161 -8.75 30.05 -50.68
C ASN A 161 -7.99 28.76 -50.32
N LEU A 162 -7.86 27.86 -51.31
CA LEU A 162 -6.66 27.12 -51.75
C LEU A 162 -5.59 26.77 -50.69
N VAL A 163 -4.95 25.60 -50.64
CA VAL A 163 -4.85 24.41 -51.52
C VAL A 163 -3.98 23.39 -50.75
N GLU A 164 -4.18 22.10 -51.02
CA GLU A 164 -3.25 21.02 -50.62
C GLU A 164 -1.85 21.20 -51.21
N MET A 165 -0.81 20.94 -50.41
CA MET A 165 0.34 20.12 -50.81
C MET A 165 0.85 19.35 -49.60
#